data_AF-A0A920JWL8-F1
#
_entry.id   AF-A0A920JWL8-F1
#
_cell.length_a   1.000
_cell.length_b   1.000
_cell.length_c   1.000
_cell.angle_alpha   90.00
_cell.angle_beta   90.00
_cell.angle_gamma   90.00
#
_symmetry.space_group_name_H-M   'P 1'
#
loop_
_entity.id
_entity.type
_entity.pdbx_description
1 polymer ?
#
loop_
_entity_poly.entity_id
_entity_poly.type
_entity_poly.pdbx_seq_one_letter_code
_entity_poly.pdbx_strand_id
1 'polypeptide(L)'
;MIIAAHSLLFVSVLNAAPKIGVQNTLSNIKIIRSFSLLLIAQGLIRELFAYGTIFRDFDIIFGTFTSSWTIQVINENMIVPIFQTPVGAIFIYAFLITGVNYSVIKNRKKNINKP
;
A
#
# COMPACT_ATOMS: atom_id res chain seq x y z
N MET A 1 7.35 10.16 -0.66
CA MET A 1 7.05 8.79 -1.15
C MET A 1 7.94 8.33 -2.31
N ILE A 2 8.43 9.22 -3.18
CA ILE A 2 9.37 8.90 -4.28
C ILE A 2 10.68 8.25 -3.79
N ILE A 3 11.19 8.61 -2.60
CA ILE A 3 12.42 8.06 -2.01
C ILE A 3 12.32 6.56 -1.65
N ALA A 4 11.16 6.09 -1.16
CA ALA A 4 11.00 4.70 -0.73
C ALA A 4 11.01 3.73 -1.92
N ALA A 5 10.34 4.09 -3.03
CA ALA A 5 10.34 3.30 -4.26
C ALA A 5 11.74 3.19 -4.88
N HIS A 6 12.52 4.29 -4.86
CA HIS A 6 13.91 4.28 -5.32
C HIS A 6 14.82 3.42 -4.44
N SER A 7 14.69 3.51 -3.11
CA SER A 7 15.49 2.70 -2.19
C SER A 7 15.18 1.21 -2.31
N LEU A 8 13.91 0.83 -2.48
CA LEU A 8 13.50 -0.57 -2.66
C LEU A 8 13.98 -1.15 -3.99
N LEU A 9 13.89 -0.38 -5.08
CA LEU A 9 14.46 -0.78 -6.36
C LEU A 9 15.98 -0.94 -6.26
N PHE A 10 16.67 -0.01 -5.61
CA PHE A 10 18.11 -0.07 -5.40
C PHE A 10 18.53 -1.29 -4.58
N VAL A 11 17.84 -1.59 -3.47
CA VAL A 11 18.08 -2.81 -2.67
C VAL A 11 17.78 -4.07 -3.48
N SER A 12 16.74 -4.06 -4.30
CA SER A 12 16.41 -5.18 -5.20
C SER A 12 17.49 -5.39 -6.28
N VAL A 13 18.08 -4.32 -6.79
CA VAL A 13 19.20 -4.36 -7.76
C VAL A 13 20.49 -4.84 -7.08
N LEU A 14 20.79 -4.34 -5.88
CA LEU A 14 21.95 -4.77 -5.09
C LEU A 14 21.86 -6.25 -4.70
N ASN A 15 20.69 -6.73 -4.25
CA ASN A 15 20.50 -8.14 -3.91
C ASN A 15 20.50 -9.05 -5.16
N ALA A 16 20.34 -8.51 -6.37
CA ALA A 16 20.36 -9.28 -7.62
C ALA A 16 21.77 -9.46 -8.21
N ALA A 17 22.78 -8.72 -7.75
CA ALA A 17 24.17 -8.87 -8.17
C ALA A 17 25.01 -9.48 -7.02
N PRO A 18 25.58 -10.70 -7.09
CA PRO A 18 25.82 -11.60 -8.22
C PRO A 18 25.16 -12.98 -8.01
N LYS A 19 23.97 -13.21 -8.54
CA LYS A 19 23.46 -14.58 -8.77
C LYS A 19 22.90 -14.66 -10.17
N ILE A 20 23.74 -15.10 -11.11
CA ILE A 20 23.39 -15.40 -12.50
C ILE A 20 22.31 -16.47 -12.48
N GLY A 21 21.06 -16.11 -12.80
CA GLY A 21 19.95 -17.07 -12.87
C GLY A 21 18.60 -16.38 -12.93
N VAL A 22 17.75 -16.86 -13.84
CA VAL A 22 16.38 -16.41 -14.17
C VAL A 22 15.46 -16.24 -12.94
N GLN A 23 15.82 -16.80 -11.78
CA GLN A 23 15.17 -16.59 -10.48
C GLN A 23 15.06 -15.12 -10.01
N ASN A 24 15.96 -14.22 -10.43
CA ASN A 24 15.99 -12.85 -9.91
C ASN A 24 14.86 -11.95 -10.43
N THR A 25 14.28 -12.23 -11.62
CA THR A 25 13.17 -11.42 -12.15
C THR A 25 11.86 -11.72 -11.44
N LEU A 26 11.61 -13.00 -11.16
CA LEU A 26 10.39 -13.46 -10.49
C LEU A 26 10.33 -12.97 -9.03
N SER A 27 11.47 -12.92 -8.33
CA SER A 27 11.54 -12.34 -6.97
C SER A 27 11.25 -10.84 -6.98
N ASN A 28 11.81 -10.11 -7.94
CA ASN A 28 11.66 -8.65 -8.03
C ASN A 28 10.21 -8.28 -8.35
N ILE A 29 9.54 -9.02 -9.24
CA ILE A 29 8.12 -8.82 -9.56
C ILE A 29 7.24 -9.07 -8.32
N LYS A 30 7.55 -10.09 -7.50
CA LYS A 30 6.80 -10.36 -6.25
C LYS A 30 6.91 -9.21 -5.26
N ILE A 31 8.09 -8.62 -5.11
CA ILE A 31 8.33 -7.47 -4.22
C ILE A 31 7.57 -6.25 -4.73
N ILE A 32 7.72 -5.90 -6.02
CA ILE A 32 7.04 -4.77 -6.65
C ILE A 32 5.53 -4.93 -6.53
N ARG A 33 4.98 -6.11 -6.84
CA ARG A 33 3.54 -6.37 -6.72
C ARG A 33 3.04 -6.17 -5.30
N SER A 34 3.75 -6.70 -4.32
CA SER A 34 3.37 -6.60 -2.90
C SER A 34 3.46 -5.16 -2.40
N PHE A 35 4.49 -4.42 -2.83
CA PHE A 35 4.67 -3.02 -2.51
C PHE A 35 3.61 -2.14 -3.16
N SER A 36 3.31 -2.34 -4.45
CA SER A 36 2.23 -1.61 -5.14
C SER A 36 0.88 -1.85 -4.48
N LEU A 37 0.58 -3.09 -4.08
CA LEU A 37 -0.65 -3.40 -3.36
C LEU A 37 -0.72 -2.67 -2.02
N LEU A 38 0.40 -2.61 -1.29
CA LEU A 38 0.51 -1.88 -0.03
C LEU A 38 0.28 -0.38 -0.23
N LEU A 39 0.82 0.20 -1.31
CA LEU A 39 0.63 1.61 -1.65
C LEU A 39 -0.82 1.93 -2.00
N ILE A 40 -1.48 1.08 -2.78
CA ILE A 40 -2.90 1.24 -3.13
C ILE A 40 -3.75 1.19 -1.86
N ALA A 41 -3.55 0.16 -1.02
CA ALA A 41 -4.29 0.03 0.23
C ALA A 41 -4.07 1.22 1.16
N GLN A 42 -2.81 1.66 1.34
CA GLN A 42 -2.47 2.82 2.16
C GLN A 42 -3.08 4.12 1.60
N GLY A 43 -3.07 4.31 0.27
CA GLY A 43 -3.66 5.47 -0.39
C GLY A 43 -5.17 5.55 -0.21
N LEU A 44 -5.86 4.43 -0.42
CA LEU A 44 -7.32 4.32 -0.24
C LEU A 44 -7.74 4.58 1.20
N ILE A 45 -7.06 3.95 2.17
CA ILE A 45 -7.34 4.18 3.60
C ILE A 45 -7.10 5.65 3.93
N ARG A 46 -6.03 6.25 3.39
CA ARG A 46 -5.74 7.67 3.64
C ARG A 46 -6.87 8.55 3.12
N GLU A 47 -7.31 8.39 1.88
CA GLU A 47 -8.42 9.17 1.31
C GLU A 47 -9.71 8.96 2.11
N LEU A 48 -10.00 7.71 2.48
CA LEU A 48 -11.18 7.36 3.25
C LEU A 48 -11.21 8.05 4.62
N PHE A 49 -10.12 8.04 5.38
CA PHE A 49 -10.05 8.65 6.71
C PHE A 49 -9.83 10.18 6.68
N ALA A 50 -9.12 10.67 5.65
CA ALA A 50 -8.83 12.09 5.48
C ALA A 50 -10.06 12.89 5.06
N TYR A 51 -10.94 12.28 4.28
CA TYR A 51 -11.92 13.01 3.48
C TYR A 51 -13.29 12.33 3.48
N GLY A 52 -13.37 11.03 3.78
CA GLY A 52 -14.62 10.27 3.73
C GLY A 52 -15.05 9.87 2.32
N THR A 53 -14.23 10.13 1.31
CA THR A 53 -14.46 9.77 -0.09
C THR A 53 -13.27 9.01 -0.66
N ILE A 54 -13.52 8.25 -1.71
CA ILE A 54 -12.51 7.60 -2.53
C ILE A 54 -12.53 8.28 -3.90
N PHE A 55 -11.35 8.57 -4.48
CA PHE A 55 -11.17 9.25 -5.77
C PHE A 55 -11.65 10.71 -5.81
N ARG A 56 -11.54 11.42 -4.69
CA ARG A 56 -11.72 12.88 -4.71
C ARG A 56 -10.62 13.53 -5.54
N ASP A 57 -10.98 14.55 -6.30
CA ASP A 57 -10.07 15.36 -7.12
C ASP A 57 -9.33 14.56 -8.23
N PHE A 58 -9.87 13.40 -8.61
CA PHE A 58 -9.31 12.60 -9.72
C PHE A 58 -9.45 13.30 -11.08
N ASP A 59 -10.36 14.27 -11.16
CA ASP A 59 -10.57 15.16 -12.30
C ASP A 59 -9.35 16.04 -12.58
N ILE A 60 -8.51 16.34 -11.59
CA ILE A 60 -7.25 17.07 -11.79
C ILE A 60 -6.28 16.28 -12.68
N ILE A 61 -6.28 14.95 -12.56
CA ILE A 61 -5.32 14.08 -13.25
C ILE A 61 -5.91 13.53 -14.54
N PHE A 62 -7.21 13.19 -14.55
CA PHE A 62 -7.87 12.49 -15.65
C PHE A 62 -8.92 13.33 -16.38
N GLY A 63 -9.12 14.59 -15.98
CA GLY A 63 -10.12 15.49 -16.56
C GLY A 63 -11.53 15.29 -16.01
N THR A 64 -12.43 16.20 -16.40
CA THR A 64 -13.80 16.33 -15.87
C THR A 64 -14.67 15.08 -15.96
N PHE A 65 -14.36 14.14 -16.86
CA PHE A 65 -15.06 12.86 -17.00
C PHE A 65 -15.00 11.99 -15.72
N THR A 66 -13.98 12.18 -14.88
CA THR A 66 -13.78 11.36 -13.67
C THR A 66 -14.39 11.97 -12.41
N SER A 67 -15.02 13.14 -12.50
CA SER A 67 -15.69 13.78 -11.36
C SER A 67 -16.81 12.91 -10.78
N SER A 68 -17.49 12.12 -11.63
CA SER A 68 -18.53 11.17 -11.24
C SER A 68 -18.00 9.88 -10.60
N TRP A 69 -16.68 9.66 -10.55
CA TRP A 69 -16.08 8.49 -9.90
C TRP A 69 -15.81 8.71 -8.41
N THR A 70 -16.10 9.91 -7.90
CA THR A 70 -16.00 10.22 -6.48
C THR A 70 -17.06 9.43 -5.71
N ILE A 71 -16.61 8.50 -4.89
CA ILE A 71 -17.52 7.69 -4.05
C ILE A 71 -17.43 8.24 -2.63
N GLN A 72 -18.53 8.79 -2.12
CA GLN A 72 -18.65 9.16 -0.71
C GLN A 72 -19.02 7.92 0.10
N VAL A 73 -18.09 7.49 0.96
CA VAL A 73 -18.22 6.26 1.75
C VAL A 73 -18.55 6.60 3.20
N ILE A 74 -18.08 7.74 3.71
CA ILE A 74 -18.24 8.17 5.10
C ILE A 74 -18.87 9.56 5.13
N ASN A 75 -19.89 9.70 5.99
CA ASN A 75 -20.58 10.96 6.20
C ASN A 75 -19.63 11.99 6.86
N GLU A 76 -19.81 13.27 6.56
CA GLU A 76 -18.86 14.37 6.77
C GLU A 76 -18.38 14.54 8.23
N ASN A 77 -19.10 13.95 9.18
CA ASN A 77 -18.86 14.02 10.61
C ASN A 77 -17.72 13.12 11.14
N MET A 78 -17.08 12.29 10.31
CA MET A 78 -15.96 11.42 10.71
C MET A 78 -14.65 11.73 9.99
N ILE A 79 -14.47 12.98 9.57
CA ILE A 79 -13.20 13.44 9.00
C ILE A 79 -12.17 13.57 10.11
N VAL A 80 -11.03 12.88 9.96
CA VAL A 80 -9.91 12.97 10.91
C VAL A 80 -8.70 13.58 10.18
N PRO A 81 -8.46 14.91 10.33
CA PRO A 81 -7.43 15.63 9.57
C PRO A 81 -6.01 15.09 9.76
N ILE A 82 -5.75 14.41 10.86
CA ILE A 82 -4.44 13.79 11.16
C ILE A 82 -4.04 12.80 10.06
N PHE A 83 -5.00 12.13 9.41
CA PHE A 83 -4.71 11.19 8.33
C PHE A 83 -4.32 11.85 7.00
N GLN A 84 -4.55 13.16 6.84
CA GLN A 84 -4.01 13.92 5.70
C GLN A 84 -2.51 14.20 5.86
N THR A 85 -2.02 14.20 7.09
CA THR A 85 -0.62 14.54 7.39
C THR A 85 0.33 13.36 7.16
N PRO A 86 1.65 13.62 6.98
CA PRO A 86 2.66 12.57 6.90
C PRO A 86 2.63 11.59 8.09
N VAL A 87 2.25 12.07 9.28
CA VAL A 87 2.13 11.26 10.50
C VAL A 87 1.04 10.20 10.34
N GLY A 88 -0.10 10.55 9.74
CA GLY A 88 -1.19 9.62 9.45
C GLY A 88 -0.79 8.47 8.51
N ALA A 89 0.07 8.76 7.52
CA ALA A 89 0.59 7.74 6.62
C ALA A 89 1.44 6.69 7.36
N ILE A 90 2.27 7.12 8.33
CA ILE A 90 3.09 6.21 9.14
C ILE A 90 2.20 5.31 10.01
N PHE A 91 1.14 5.86 10.62
CA PHE A 91 0.18 5.07 11.41
C PHE A 91 -0.53 4.00 10.57
N ILE A 92 -1.06 4.36 9.41
CA ILE A 92 -1.72 3.42 8.50
C ILE A 92 -0.73 2.33 8.05
N TYR A 93 0.50 2.71 7.74
CA TYR A 93 1.55 1.79 7.34
C TYR A 93 1.89 0.78 8.45
N ALA A 94 2.08 1.25 9.68
CA ALA A 94 2.33 0.41 10.85
C ALA A 94 1.16 -0.56 11.12
N PHE A 95 -0.08 -0.08 10.97
CA PHE A 95 -1.27 -0.91 11.09
C PHE A 95 -1.32 -2.01 10.02
N LEU A 96 -1.08 -1.67 8.75
CA LEU A 96 -1.07 -2.65 7.65
C LEU A 96 0.02 -3.71 7.84
N ILE A 97 1.24 -3.32 8.20
CA ILE A 97 2.33 -4.28 8.45
C ILE A 97 1.97 -5.21 9.59
N THR A 98 1.43 -4.67 10.68
CA THR A 98 1.03 -5.48 11.84
C THR A 98 -0.04 -6.50 11.44
N GLY A 99 -1.04 -6.08 10.67
CA GLY A 99 -2.09 -6.98 10.16
C GLY A 99 -1.55 -8.07 9.23
N VAL A 100 -0.68 -7.71 8.28
CA VAL A 100 -0.04 -8.68 7.38
C VAL A 100 0.82 -9.66 8.15
N ASN A 101 1.66 -9.18 9.08
CA ASN A 101 2.52 -10.02 9.89
C ASN A 101 1.71 -11.00 10.76
N TYR A 102 0.63 -10.53 11.37
CA TYR A 102 -0.28 -11.37 12.13
C TYR A 102 -0.89 -12.49 11.26
N SER A 103 -1.36 -12.16 10.05
CA SER A 103 -1.90 -13.13 9.09
C SER A 103 -0.86 -14.18 8.67
N VAL A 104 0.38 -13.76 8.41
CA VAL A 104 1.49 -14.65 8.08
C VAL A 104 1.79 -15.61 9.24
N ILE A 105 1.92 -15.10 10.46
CA ILE A 105 2.19 -15.92 11.66
C ILE A 105 1.06 -16.93 11.88
N LYS A 106 -0.20 -16.49 11.74
CA LYS A 106 -1.39 -17.34 11.84
C LYS A 106 -1.38 -18.47 10.80
N ASN A 107 -1.07 -18.15 9.54
CA ASN A 107 -0.99 -19.14 8.46
C ASN A 107 0.18 -20.12 8.62
N ARG A 108 1.31 -19.68 9.21
CA ARG A 108 2.41 -20.60 9.56
C ARG A 108 2.01 -21.57 10.66
N LYS A 109 1.40 -21.10 11.76
CA LYS A 109 0.91 -21.99 12.83
C LYS A 109 -0.08 -23.02 12.30
N LYS A 110 -0.96 -22.63 11.38
CA LYS A 110 -1.92 -23.55 10.75
C LYS A 110 -1.25 -24.64 9.89
N ASN A 111 -0.13 -24.35 9.22
CA ASN A 111 0.61 -25.36 8.45
C ASN A 111 1.42 -26.31 9.35
N ILE A 112 1.91 -25.83 10.50
CA ILE A 112 2.65 -26.68 11.46
C ILE A 112 1.71 -27.66 12.18
N ASN A 113 0.45 -27.25 12.41
CA ASN A 113 -0.56 -28.08 13.06
C ASN A 113 -1.41 -28.94 12.10
N LYS A 114 -1.02 -29.06 10.82
CA LYS A 114 -1.63 -30.06 9.93
C LYS A 114 -0.95 -31.41 10.18
N PRO A 115 -1.70 -32.50 10.41
CA PRO A 115 -1.15 -33.84 10.58
C PRO A 115 -0.47 -34.34 9.29
#